data_AF-A0A9N9DIB6-F1
#
_entry.id   AF-A0A9N9DIB6-F1
#
_cell.length_a   1.000
_cell.length_b   1.000
_cell.length_c   1.000
_cell.angle_alpha   90.00
_cell.angle_beta   90.00
_cell.angle_gamma   90.00
#
_symmetry.space_group_name_H-M   'P 1'
#
loop_
_entity.id
_entity.type
_entity.pdbx_description
1 polymer ?
#
loop_
_entity_poly.entity_id
_entity_poly.type
_entity_poly.pdbx_seq_one_letter_code
_entity_poly.pdbx_strand_id
1 'polypeptide(L)'
;MRVNYDNIQVTKPYPVGGQRIEFRNAKTGRVVTDFQFKVYDLCAQIPKGYVSTYKLISDALSSSPRAVGGALRVNPFAPFPVPCHRVISSNYFIGGFDGEWGTGEKICDKREKLAAEGITFDEQGYLSRFSVEILALCLIIFFIFILSSVILKDTPLEYRHYGNSIKTQSYARVGIMGNPSDGFYGQTISMLINNFSVELTLLPNEFANNPKEYQVINFQSSETGQVMYTFPNMNALITTSSSIFDQDNQGSSLLWATCKVFHEYCKTHDIPFLGENNNRGFTISFKTTIPRQVGLGGSSAIITAFWKALMIFYGVSRNQISLEIQASLVLAVEKDVLGIFAGLQDRVIQTFGGLMFMDFGKEYLERQGFGKYERISHENLPPGLWLAYETKPSDSGKIHSEVRTRWEAGDAQVISAMHRFAEFAKQAKEILSQRTNNTQQTRNHARKELARLMNENFSLRRELYGDHVLGPANLFIIEISRIYGFAAKLTGSGEREGFAFEWIKIQLLEKIEH
;
A
#
# COMPACT_ATOMS: atom_id res chain seq x y z
N MET A 1 -16.07 16.03 1.90
CA MET A 1 -16.56 15.00 2.85
C MET A 1 -18.06 15.18 3.05
N ARG A 2 -18.90 14.29 2.51
CA ARG A 2 -20.28 14.13 2.98
C ARG A 2 -20.30 12.83 3.78
N VAL A 3 -20.55 12.95 5.08
CA VAL A 3 -20.83 11.79 5.94
C VAL A 3 -22.12 11.17 5.39
N ASN A 4 -22.09 9.88 5.05
CA ASN A 4 -23.27 9.20 4.55
C ASN A 4 -24.18 8.85 5.75
N TYR A 5 -25.24 9.63 5.93
CA TYR A 5 -26.16 9.55 7.07
C TYR A 5 -27.25 8.48 6.90
N ASP A 6 -27.31 7.78 5.77
CA ASP A 6 -28.49 6.98 5.38
C ASP A 6 -28.74 5.73 6.24
N ASN A 7 -27.84 5.40 7.19
CA ASN A 7 -27.99 4.31 8.15
C ASN A 7 -27.98 4.77 9.63
N ILE A 8 -28.00 6.07 9.91
CA ILE A 8 -28.07 6.61 11.27
C ILE A 8 -29.41 7.33 11.41
N GLN A 9 -30.25 6.93 12.38
CA GLN A 9 -31.37 7.78 12.78
C GLN A 9 -30.80 9.08 13.33
N VAL A 10 -30.68 10.10 12.48
CA VAL A 10 -30.19 11.43 12.86
C VAL A 10 -31.27 12.09 13.71
N THR A 11 -31.13 11.96 15.02
CA THR A 11 -32.08 12.56 15.99
C THR A 11 -31.71 14.00 16.34
N LYS A 12 -30.50 14.45 15.98
CA LYS A 12 -30.01 15.81 16.22
C LYS A 12 -29.28 16.38 15.00
N PRO A 13 -29.41 17.68 14.72
CA PRO A 13 -28.63 18.35 13.68
C PRO A 13 -27.13 18.33 14.01
N TYR A 14 -26.29 18.11 12.98
CA TYR A 14 -24.83 18.06 13.12
C TYR A 14 -24.15 19.03 12.14
N PRO A 15 -23.36 20.00 12.62
CA PRO A 15 -22.83 21.08 11.79
C PRO A 15 -21.72 20.60 10.86
N VAL A 16 -21.72 21.11 9.62
CA VAL A 16 -20.71 20.80 8.59
C VAL A 16 -20.08 22.08 8.02
N GLY A 17 -18.80 22.00 7.64
CA GLY A 17 -18.08 23.12 7.05
C GLY A 17 -18.08 24.38 7.93
N GLY A 18 -18.39 25.53 7.33
CA GLY A 18 -18.40 26.82 8.03
C GLY A 18 -19.37 26.92 9.22
N GLN A 19 -20.36 26.02 9.33
CA GLN A 19 -21.29 25.97 10.48
C GLN A 19 -20.61 25.55 11.80
N ARG A 20 -19.38 25.05 11.74
CA ARG A 20 -18.60 24.67 12.93
C ARG A 20 -17.92 25.86 13.60
N ILE A 21 -17.75 26.97 12.86
CA ILE A 21 -17.12 28.19 13.36
C ILE A 21 -18.01 28.74 14.47
N GLU A 22 -17.44 28.88 15.67
CA GLU A 22 -18.12 29.35 16.89
C GLU A 22 -19.31 28.51 17.38
N PHE A 23 -19.47 27.26 16.93
CA PHE A 23 -20.55 26.39 17.39
C PHE A 23 -20.49 26.19 18.91
N ARG A 24 -21.56 26.54 19.62
CA ARG A 24 -21.64 26.43 21.09
C ARG A 24 -22.23 25.09 21.52
N ASN A 25 -21.51 24.42 22.41
CA ASN A 25 -21.92 23.16 23.00
C ASN A 25 -23.09 23.39 23.98
N ALA A 26 -24.26 22.84 23.67
CA ALA A 26 -25.45 22.97 24.52
C ALA A 26 -25.26 22.40 25.95
N LYS A 27 -24.38 21.42 26.16
CA LYS A 27 -24.11 20.85 27.50
C LYS A 27 -23.20 21.74 28.36
N THR A 28 -22.30 22.51 27.75
CA THR A 28 -21.24 23.23 28.50
C THR A 28 -21.24 24.74 28.30
N GLY A 29 -22.00 25.27 27.34
CA GLY A 29 -22.02 26.68 26.94
C GLY A 29 -20.75 27.16 26.21
N ARG A 30 -19.73 26.31 26.09
CA ARG A 30 -18.43 26.64 25.49
C ARG A 30 -18.42 26.34 23.99
N VAL A 31 -17.55 27.03 23.25
CA VAL A 31 -17.32 26.72 21.83
C VAL A 31 -16.72 25.32 21.70
N VAL A 32 -17.26 24.54 20.76
CA VAL A 32 -16.72 23.21 20.43
C VAL A 32 -15.41 23.40 19.67
N THR A 33 -14.35 22.77 20.18
CA THR A 33 -13.01 22.85 19.58
C THR A 33 -12.88 21.98 18.32
N ASP A 34 -11.92 22.29 17.46
CA ASP A 34 -11.60 21.47 16.29
C ASP A 34 -11.25 20.03 16.66
N PHE A 35 -10.54 19.84 17.78
CA PHE A 35 -10.22 18.52 18.30
C PHE A 35 -11.49 17.74 18.68
N GLN A 36 -12.44 18.38 19.35
CA GLN A 36 -13.71 17.75 19.70
C GLN A 36 -14.51 17.37 18.45
N PHE A 37 -14.57 18.25 17.44
CA PHE A 37 -15.21 17.91 16.17
C PHE A 37 -14.56 16.72 15.47
N LYS A 38 -13.22 16.65 15.45
CA LYS A 38 -12.50 15.48 14.93
C LYS A 38 -12.86 14.19 15.67
N VAL A 39 -12.97 14.23 17.00
CA VAL A 39 -13.42 13.08 17.81
C VAL A 39 -14.87 12.71 17.49
N TYR A 40 -15.76 13.69 17.35
CA TYR A 40 -17.18 13.45 17.04
C TYR A 40 -17.37 12.89 15.64
N ASP A 41 -16.65 13.40 14.64
CA ASP A 41 -16.66 12.91 13.27
C ASP A 41 -16.25 11.44 13.20
N LEU A 42 -15.18 11.10 13.92
CA LEU A 42 -14.69 9.74 14.04
C LEU A 42 -15.67 8.81 14.77
N CYS A 43 -16.27 9.28 15.87
CA CYS A 43 -17.25 8.51 16.62
C CYS A 43 -18.56 8.29 15.83
N ALA A 44 -18.99 9.28 15.04
CA ALA A 44 -20.18 9.20 14.18
C ALA A 44 -20.08 8.12 13.09
N GLN A 45 -18.86 7.67 12.77
CA GLN A 45 -18.60 6.65 11.75
C GLN A 45 -18.74 5.22 12.27
N ILE A 46 -18.83 5.01 13.59
CA ILE A 46 -18.94 3.67 14.18
C ILE A 46 -20.36 3.14 13.91
N PRO A 47 -20.56 2.08 13.11
CA PRO A 47 -21.90 1.61 12.73
C PRO A 47 -22.62 0.89 13.88
N LYS A 48 -23.95 0.73 13.75
CA LYS A 48 -24.76 -0.03 14.70
C LYS A 48 -24.25 -1.47 14.78
N GLY A 49 -24.06 -1.97 16.00
CA GLY A 49 -23.59 -3.33 16.27
C GLY A 49 -22.08 -3.46 16.34
N TYR A 50 -21.35 -2.34 16.24
CA TYR A 50 -19.90 -2.30 16.33
C TYR A 50 -19.45 -1.35 17.43
N VAL A 51 -18.25 -1.60 17.97
CA VAL A 51 -17.59 -0.67 18.90
C VAL A 51 -16.17 -0.37 18.45
N SER A 52 -15.66 0.79 18.87
CA SER A 52 -14.25 1.18 18.76
C SER A 52 -13.67 1.38 20.17
N THR A 53 -12.37 1.69 20.28
CA THR A 53 -11.73 1.93 21.58
C THR A 53 -11.23 3.36 21.68
N TYR A 54 -11.20 3.90 22.91
CA TYR A 54 -10.61 5.22 23.17
C TYR A 54 -9.17 5.34 22.63
N LYS A 55 -8.41 4.24 22.68
CA LYS A 55 -7.03 4.17 22.17
C LYS A 55 -6.98 4.32 20.66
N LEU A 56 -7.85 3.66 19.92
CA LEU A 56 -7.85 3.74 18.46
C LEU A 56 -8.22 5.12 17.95
N ILE A 57 -9.24 5.74 18.55
CA ILE A 57 -9.61 7.11 18.22
C ILE A 57 -8.47 8.06 18.56
N SER A 58 -7.76 7.85 19.67
CA SER A 58 -6.62 8.71 20.04
C SER A 58 -5.42 8.52 19.12
N ASP A 59 -5.10 7.28 18.73
CA ASP A 59 -3.97 6.97 17.85
C ASP A 59 -4.19 7.62 16.47
N ALA A 60 -5.40 7.53 15.93
CA ALA A 60 -5.79 8.18 14.66
C ALA A 60 -5.70 9.72 14.69
N LEU A 61 -5.82 10.33 15.86
CA LEU A 61 -5.73 11.78 16.06
C LEU A 61 -4.37 12.23 16.62
N SER A 62 -3.41 11.32 16.77
CA SER A 62 -2.13 11.59 17.45
C SER A 62 -2.33 12.27 18.81
N SER A 63 -3.27 11.74 19.61
CA SER A 63 -3.70 12.29 20.90
C SER A 63 -3.68 11.23 22.00
N SER A 64 -4.32 11.49 23.15
CA SER A 64 -4.43 10.54 24.26
C SER A 64 -5.86 10.00 24.43
N PRO A 65 -6.02 8.74 24.90
CA PRO A 65 -7.36 8.18 25.18
C PRO A 65 -8.17 9.03 26.16
N ARG A 66 -7.49 9.71 27.08
CA ARG A 66 -8.09 10.59 28.09
C ARG A 66 -8.68 11.86 27.45
N ALA A 67 -7.98 12.44 26.47
CA ALA A 67 -8.49 13.59 25.71
C ALA A 67 -9.74 13.20 24.90
N VAL A 68 -9.75 12.03 24.27
CA VAL A 68 -10.93 11.49 23.56
C VAL A 68 -12.09 11.28 24.54
N GLY A 69 -11.86 10.65 25.69
CA GLY A 69 -12.88 10.48 26.73
C GLY A 69 -13.44 11.81 27.23
N GLY A 70 -12.57 12.82 27.41
CA GLY A 70 -12.96 14.17 27.78
C GLY A 70 -13.88 14.84 26.74
N ALA A 71 -13.60 14.67 25.44
CA ALA A 71 -14.44 15.16 24.36
C ALA A 71 -15.80 14.43 24.32
N LEU A 72 -15.81 13.09 24.38
CA LEU A 72 -17.04 12.29 24.32
C LEU A 72 -17.96 12.51 25.53
N ARG A 73 -17.40 12.78 26.72
CA ARG A 73 -18.17 13.13 27.92
C ARG A 73 -19.06 14.35 27.71
N VAL A 74 -18.59 15.34 26.96
CA VAL A 74 -19.33 16.59 26.71
C VAL A 74 -20.02 16.61 25.35
N ASN A 75 -20.21 15.45 24.71
CA ASN A 75 -20.83 15.32 23.40
C ASN A 75 -22.29 15.87 23.40
N PRO A 76 -22.59 16.97 22.69
CA PRO A 76 -23.95 17.51 22.62
C PRO A 76 -24.84 16.74 21.63
N PHE A 77 -24.23 15.92 20.77
CA PHE A 77 -24.86 15.19 19.66
C PHE A 77 -25.18 13.72 20.01
N ALA A 78 -25.11 13.34 21.29
CA ALA A 78 -25.55 12.03 21.76
C ALA A 78 -27.09 11.93 21.78
N PRO A 79 -27.71 10.76 21.51
CA PRO A 79 -27.06 9.51 21.12
C PRO A 79 -26.68 9.45 19.63
N PHE A 80 -27.35 10.24 18.78
CA PHE A 80 -27.07 10.31 17.35
C PHE A 80 -27.06 11.77 16.87
N PRO A 81 -26.19 12.11 15.91
CA PRO A 81 -25.38 11.21 15.08
C PRO A 81 -24.03 10.77 15.68
N VAL A 82 -23.71 11.12 16.93
CA VAL A 82 -22.43 10.76 17.56
C VAL A 82 -22.65 9.71 18.66
N PRO A 83 -22.57 8.39 18.34
CA PRO A 83 -22.90 7.28 19.23
C PRO A 83 -21.75 6.98 20.21
N CYS A 84 -21.53 7.87 21.17
CA CYS A 84 -20.45 7.75 22.14
C CYS A 84 -20.49 6.47 23.00
N HIS A 85 -21.66 5.81 23.10
CA HIS A 85 -21.79 4.51 23.78
C HIS A 85 -21.03 3.39 23.05
N ARG A 86 -20.72 3.55 21.76
CA ARG A 86 -19.93 2.59 20.96
C ARG A 86 -18.42 2.70 21.18
N VAL A 87 -17.93 3.52 22.11
CA VAL A 87 -16.48 3.65 22.39
C VAL A 87 -16.16 3.02 23.75
N ILE A 88 -15.34 1.96 23.76
CA ILE A 88 -15.01 1.19 24.96
C ILE A 88 -13.51 1.25 25.30
N SER A 89 -13.09 0.57 26.38
CA SER A 89 -11.68 0.47 26.76
C SER A 89 -10.89 -0.42 25.79
N SER A 90 -9.59 -0.17 25.64
CA SER A 90 -8.72 -0.92 24.73
C SER A 90 -8.46 -2.36 25.14
N ASN A 91 -8.73 -2.71 26.41
CA ASN A 91 -8.67 -4.08 26.93
C ASN A 91 -10.02 -4.81 26.79
N TYR A 92 -10.93 -4.32 25.95
CA TYR A 92 -12.28 -4.85 25.72
C TYR A 92 -13.23 -4.76 26.93
N PHE A 93 -12.82 -4.10 28.00
CA PHE A 93 -13.72 -3.73 29.09
C PHE A 93 -14.69 -2.63 28.62
N ILE A 94 -15.95 -2.66 29.09
CA ILE A 94 -16.99 -1.67 28.75
C ILE A 94 -16.53 -0.22 28.94
N GLY A 95 -15.63 0.01 29.90
CA GLY A 95 -14.96 1.29 30.12
C GLY A 95 -15.89 2.34 30.73
N GLY A 96 -15.68 3.61 30.36
CA GLY A 96 -16.47 4.73 30.88
C GLY A 96 -17.63 5.17 29.97
N PHE A 97 -18.62 5.83 30.58
CA PHE A 97 -19.74 6.49 29.90
C PHE A 97 -20.24 7.70 30.68
N ASP A 98 -20.41 8.84 29.99
CA ASP A 98 -20.99 10.09 30.54
C ASP A 98 -20.45 10.49 31.94
N GLY A 99 -19.15 10.26 32.16
CA GLY A 99 -18.44 10.64 33.39
C GLY A 99 -18.27 9.53 34.44
N GLU A 100 -18.91 8.37 34.26
CA GLU A 100 -18.72 7.19 35.12
C GLU A 100 -17.74 6.19 34.50
N TRP A 101 -17.10 5.37 35.34
CA TRP A 101 -16.17 4.31 34.94
C TRP A 101 -16.47 3.03 35.72
N GLY A 102 -16.51 1.90 35.02
CA GLY A 102 -16.63 0.60 35.68
C GLY A 102 -18.07 0.16 35.88
N THR A 103 -18.65 0.45 37.04
CA THR A 103 -20.01 0.05 37.42
C THR A 103 -20.81 1.28 37.81
N GLY A 104 -22.12 1.30 37.54
CA GLY A 104 -22.98 2.46 37.78
C GLY A 104 -24.14 2.53 36.79
N GLU A 105 -25.13 3.38 37.09
CA GLU A 105 -26.36 3.54 36.30
C GLU A 105 -26.07 3.94 34.85
N LYS A 106 -25.08 4.81 34.62
CA LYS A 106 -24.71 5.25 33.26
C LYS A 106 -23.99 4.15 32.49
N ILE A 107 -23.23 3.30 33.18
CA ILE A 107 -22.61 2.13 32.53
C ILE A 107 -23.68 1.08 32.19
N CYS A 108 -24.71 0.92 33.03
CA CYS A 108 -25.87 0.08 32.71
C CYS A 108 -26.60 0.60 31.46
N ASP A 109 -26.87 1.90 31.36
CA ASP A 109 -27.46 2.53 30.17
C ASP A 109 -26.58 2.30 28.91
N LYS A 110 -25.25 2.43 29.03
CA LYS A 110 -24.33 2.07 27.93
C LYS A 110 -24.46 0.60 27.55
N ARG A 111 -24.54 -0.30 28.54
CA ARG A 111 -24.65 -1.74 28.32
C ARG A 111 -25.96 -2.09 27.62
N GLU A 112 -27.08 -1.50 28.03
CA GLU A 112 -28.38 -1.67 27.39
C GLU A 112 -28.40 -1.15 25.95
N LYS A 113 -27.83 0.04 25.71
CA LYS A 113 -27.68 0.58 24.36
C LYS A 113 -26.85 -0.32 23.46
N LEU A 114 -25.74 -0.86 23.97
CA LEU A 114 -24.90 -1.81 23.23
C LEU A 114 -25.61 -3.15 23.01
N ALA A 115 -26.35 -3.66 24.00
CA ALA A 115 -27.12 -4.89 23.89
C ALA A 115 -28.24 -4.78 22.84
N ALA A 116 -28.93 -3.64 22.76
CA ALA A 116 -29.92 -3.35 21.71
C ALA A 116 -29.31 -3.29 20.29
N GLU A 117 -27.98 -3.18 20.20
CA GLU A 117 -27.23 -3.25 18.96
C GLU A 117 -26.59 -4.63 18.71
N GLY A 118 -26.78 -5.61 19.60
CA GLY A 118 -26.22 -6.96 19.46
C GLY A 118 -24.83 -7.14 20.08
N ILE A 119 -24.38 -6.20 20.91
CA ILE A 119 -23.07 -6.22 21.56
C ILE A 119 -23.25 -6.57 23.04
N THR A 120 -22.69 -7.71 23.47
CA THR A 120 -22.86 -8.22 24.83
C THR A 120 -21.54 -8.25 25.60
N PHE A 121 -21.65 -8.13 26.92
CA PHE A 121 -20.52 -8.17 27.86
C PHE A 121 -20.75 -9.30 28.87
N ASP A 122 -19.67 -9.91 29.34
CA ASP A 122 -19.69 -10.87 30.44
C ASP A 122 -20.00 -10.19 31.79
N GLU A 123 -20.15 -11.01 32.83
CA GLU A 123 -20.45 -10.55 34.20
C GLU A 123 -19.35 -9.62 34.73
N GLN A 124 -18.11 -9.82 34.29
CA GLN A 124 -16.94 -9.02 34.66
C GLN A 124 -16.85 -7.71 33.85
N GLY A 125 -17.76 -7.48 32.89
CA GLY A 125 -17.83 -6.26 32.08
C GLY A 125 -16.88 -6.23 30.88
N TYR A 126 -16.32 -7.37 30.49
CA TYR A 126 -15.54 -7.53 29.26
C TYR A 126 -16.41 -7.99 28.12
N LEU A 127 -16.03 -7.60 26.92
CA LEU A 127 -16.79 -7.92 25.72
C LEU A 127 -16.79 -9.44 25.46
N SER A 128 -17.97 -9.99 25.16
CA SER A 128 -18.12 -11.41 24.87
C SER A 128 -17.37 -11.81 23.58
N ARG A 129 -16.83 -13.03 23.53
CA ARG A 129 -15.93 -13.52 22.47
C ARG A 129 -16.54 -13.41 21.05
N PHE A 130 -17.86 -13.59 20.93
CA PHE A 130 -18.61 -13.44 19.66
C PHE A 130 -18.66 -11.98 19.17
N SER A 131 -18.65 -11.00 20.08
CA SER A 131 -18.63 -9.57 19.76
C SER A 131 -17.21 -9.01 19.54
N VAL A 132 -16.16 -9.73 19.95
CA VAL A 132 -14.75 -9.35 19.69
C VAL A 132 -14.40 -9.46 18.20
N GLU A 133 -14.94 -10.47 17.50
CA GLU A 133 -14.80 -10.63 16.05
C GLU A 133 -15.40 -9.44 15.28
N ILE A 134 -16.51 -8.90 15.80
CA ILE A 134 -17.19 -7.72 15.28
C ILE A 134 -16.38 -6.43 15.53
N LEU A 135 -15.59 -6.37 16.60
CA LEU A 135 -14.75 -5.21 16.95
C LEU A 135 -13.52 -5.05 16.05
N ALA A 136 -12.96 -6.17 15.59
CA ALA A 136 -11.86 -6.20 14.63
C ALA A 136 -12.25 -5.55 13.28
N LEU A 137 -13.54 -5.47 12.94
CA LEU A 137 -14.04 -4.76 11.75
C LEU A 137 -13.95 -3.23 11.83
N CYS A 138 -14.20 -2.63 12.99
CA CYS A 138 -14.14 -1.17 13.13
C CYS A 138 -12.72 -0.63 13.02
N LEU A 139 -11.73 -1.42 13.45
CA LEU A 139 -10.30 -1.18 13.24
C LEU A 139 -9.96 -1.00 11.75
N ILE A 140 -10.57 -1.81 10.88
CA ILE A 140 -10.36 -1.76 9.42
C ILE A 140 -11.07 -0.54 8.82
N ILE A 141 -12.32 -0.26 9.23
CA ILE A 141 -13.12 0.88 8.73
C ILE A 141 -12.50 2.24 9.12
N PHE A 142 -11.90 2.35 10.29
CA PHE A 142 -11.23 3.58 10.72
C PHE A 142 -9.93 3.86 9.95
N PHE A 143 -9.22 2.80 9.55
CA PHE A 143 -8.04 2.90 8.67
C PHE A 143 -8.42 3.22 7.21
N ILE A 144 -9.59 2.76 6.74
CA ILE A 144 -10.12 3.02 5.39
C ILE A 144 -10.29 4.54 5.12
N PHE A 145 -10.56 5.37 6.14
CA PHE A 145 -10.84 6.80 5.93
C PHE A 145 -9.62 7.74 5.99
N ILE A 146 -8.45 7.31 6.47
CA ILE A 146 -7.25 8.17 6.57
C ILE A 146 -6.51 8.32 5.24
N LEU A 147 -6.68 7.39 4.29
CA LEU A 147 -6.06 7.46 2.97
C LEU A 147 -7.00 8.17 1.97
N SER A 148 -7.11 9.48 2.12
CA SER A 148 -7.70 10.32 1.09
C SER A 148 -6.78 10.35 -0.14
N SER A 149 -7.34 9.93 -1.28
CA SER A 149 -6.79 10.03 -2.65
C SER A 149 -5.51 9.24 -2.95
N VAL A 150 -5.66 8.15 -3.72
CA VAL A 150 -4.60 7.68 -4.62
C VAL A 150 -4.51 8.70 -5.75
N ILE A 151 -3.48 9.52 -5.76
CA ILE A 151 -3.21 10.41 -6.89
C ILE A 151 -2.32 9.64 -7.85
N LEU A 152 -2.83 9.46 -9.06
CA LEU A 152 -2.12 8.86 -10.18
C LEU A 152 -0.99 9.80 -10.61
N LYS A 153 0.25 9.30 -10.66
CA LYS A 153 1.34 9.96 -11.35
C LYS A 153 1.73 9.14 -12.57
N ASP A 154 1.72 9.79 -13.72
CA ASP A 154 2.61 9.40 -14.80
C ASP A 154 4.02 9.77 -14.35
N THR A 155 4.93 8.82 -14.25
CA THR A 155 6.35 9.15 -14.04
C THR A 155 7.11 9.02 -15.35
N PRO A 156 7.23 10.08 -16.16
CA PRO A 156 8.54 10.39 -16.70
C PRO A 156 9.49 10.69 -15.52
N LEU A 157 10.80 10.58 -15.73
CA LEU A 157 11.84 10.86 -14.73
C LEU A 157 11.59 12.20 -14.01
N GLU A 158 10.90 12.20 -12.87
CA GLU A 158 10.83 13.38 -11.99
C GLU A 158 12.17 13.42 -11.25
N TYR A 159 13.08 14.28 -11.71
CA TYR A 159 14.28 14.65 -10.96
C TYR A 159 14.23 16.15 -10.68
N ARG A 160 14.76 16.53 -9.52
CA ARG A 160 14.97 17.93 -9.17
C ARG A 160 16.45 18.11 -8.82
N HIS A 161 17.12 19.01 -9.53
CA HIS A 161 18.43 19.51 -9.10
C HIS A 161 18.21 20.49 -7.95
N TYR A 162 18.69 20.16 -6.76
CA TYR A 162 18.84 21.11 -5.66
C TYR A 162 20.34 21.30 -5.45
N GLY A 163 20.89 22.36 -6.05
CA GLY A 163 22.34 22.59 -6.06
C GLY A 163 23.11 21.42 -6.70
N ASN A 164 24.15 20.93 -6.02
CA ASN A 164 24.97 19.80 -6.50
C ASN A 164 24.34 18.41 -6.25
N SER A 165 23.18 18.30 -5.59
CA SER A 165 22.56 17.02 -5.24
C SER A 165 21.61 16.48 -6.33
N ILE A 166 21.61 15.16 -6.52
CA ILE A 166 20.67 14.43 -7.37
C ILE A 166 19.62 13.79 -6.46
N LYS A 167 18.36 14.22 -6.62
CA LYS A 167 17.23 13.60 -5.92
C LYS A 167 16.33 12.86 -6.90
N THR A 168 16.07 11.60 -6.61
CA THR A 168 15.16 10.76 -7.38
C THR A 168 14.11 10.13 -6.49
N GLN A 169 12.99 9.76 -7.11
CA GLN A 169 11.87 9.15 -6.42
C GLN A 169 11.36 7.92 -7.18
N SER A 170 10.98 6.91 -6.42
CA SER A 170 10.21 5.77 -6.92
C SER A 170 9.02 5.53 -5.99
N TYR A 171 7.89 5.16 -6.58
CA TYR A 171 6.63 5.07 -5.84
C TYR A 171 6.23 3.61 -5.62
N ALA A 172 5.37 3.40 -4.63
CA ALA A 172 4.75 2.10 -4.41
C ALA A 172 3.86 1.70 -5.60
N ARG A 173 3.60 0.41 -5.72
CA ARG A 173 2.74 -0.15 -6.76
C ARG A 173 1.66 -1.05 -6.20
N VAL A 174 0.52 -1.06 -6.87
CA VAL A 174 -0.61 -1.96 -6.59
C VAL A 174 -0.92 -2.82 -7.81
N GLY A 175 -1.08 -4.11 -7.59
CA GLY A 175 -1.54 -5.04 -8.61
C GLY A 175 -3.07 -5.07 -8.70
N ILE A 176 -3.61 -4.64 -9.82
CA ILE A 176 -5.05 -4.54 -10.06
C ILE A 176 -5.63 -5.88 -10.52
N MET A 177 -4.96 -6.62 -11.41
CA MET A 177 -5.49 -7.88 -11.96
C MET A 177 -4.36 -8.79 -12.43
N GLY A 178 -4.60 -10.10 -12.41
CA GLY A 178 -3.71 -11.12 -13.02
C GLY A 178 -2.54 -11.61 -12.19
N ASN A 179 -2.34 -11.09 -10.98
CA ASN A 179 -1.25 -11.53 -10.11
C ASN A 179 -1.62 -12.83 -9.38
N PRO A 180 -0.68 -13.76 -9.16
CA PRO A 180 0.78 -13.63 -9.36
C PRO A 180 1.30 -14.29 -10.66
N SER A 181 0.68 -14.05 -11.82
CA SER A 181 1.06 -14.73 -13.06
C SER A 181 2.34 -14.20 -13.74
N ASP A 182 2.90 -13.09 -13.28
CA ASP A 182 4.06 -12.43 -13.89
C ASP A 182 5.36 -13.25 -13.84
N GLY A 183 5.52 -14.09 -12.82
CA GLY A 183 6.62 -15.07 -12.74
C GLY A 183 6.41 -16.32 -13.62
N PHE A 184 5.24 -16.49 -14.23
CA PHE A 184 4.79 -17.72 -14.88
C PHE A 184 4.37 -17.51 -16.34
N TYR A 185 4.98 -16.51 -17.00
CA TYR A 185 4.64 -16.11 -18.38
C TYR A 185 3.20 -15.62 -18.56
N GLY A 186 2.61 -15.03 -17.52
CA GLY A 186 1.25 -14.53 -17.53
C GLY A 186 1.11 -13.05 -17.85
N GLN A 187 -0.07 -12.51 -17.56
CA GLN A 187 -0.46 -11.14 -17.86
C GLN A 187 -1.03 -10.47 -16.62
N THR A 188 -0.70 -9.19 -16.43
CA THR A 188 -1.09 -8.45 -15.23
C THR A 188 -1.47 -7.01 -15.55
N ILE A 189 -2.29 -6.41 -14.69
CA ILE A 189 -2.53 -4.96 -14.67
C ILE A 189 -2.02 -4.43 -13.33
N SER A 190 -1.18 -3.41 -13.37
CA SER A 190 -0.69 -2.74 -12.17
C SER A 190 -0.70 -1.23 -12.33
N MET A 191 -0.72 -0.55 -11.19
CA MET A 191 -0.76 0.90 -11.10
C MET A 191 0.27 1.40 -10.08
N LEU A 192 0.87 2.54 -10.38
CA LEU A 192 1.71 3.28 -9.46
C LEU A 192 0.84 4.12 -8.50
N ILE A 193 1.15 4.10 -7.20
CA ILE A 193 0.45 4.89 -6.17
C ILE A 193 1.42 5.83 -5.47
N ASN A 194 1.02 7.07 -5.25
CA ASN A 194 1.94 8.09 -4.73
C ASN A 194 1.88 8.30 -3.21
N ASN A 195 0.98 7.60 -2.52
CA ASN A 195 0.85 7.65 -1.05
C ASN A 195 2.11 7.14 -0.34
N PHE A 196 2.86 6.27 -1.00
CA PHE A 196 4.11 5.72 -0.48
C PHE A 196 5.20 5.81 -1.53
N SER A 197 6.41 6.15 -1.10
CA SER A 197 7.54 6.30 -2.00
C SER A 197 8.88 6.10 -1.30
N VAL A 198 9.88 5.84 -2.12
CA VAL A 198 11.29 5.97 -1.77
C VAL A 198 11.79 7.29 -2.35
N GLU A 199 12.32 8.15 -1.47
CA GLU A 199 13.09 9.33 -1.86
C GLU A 199 14.56 9.01 -1.65
N LEU A 200 15.36 9.13 -2.71
CA LEU A 200 16.78 8.86 -2.69
C LEU A 200 17.55 10.13 -3.02
N THR A 201 18.61 10.38 -2.25
CA THR A 201 19.53 11.50 -2.42
C THR A 201 20.93 10.98 -2.70
N LEU A 202 21.47 11.35 -3.86
CA LEU A 202 22.84 11.11 -4.26
C LEU A 202 23.58 12.46 -4.26
N LEU A 203 24.67 12.52 -3.50
CA LEU A 203 25.56 13.66 -3.38
C LEU A 203 26.87 13.34 -4.11
N PRO A 204 27.08 13.87 -5.32
CA PRO A 204 28.36 13.82 -6.02
C PRO A 204 29.48 14.42 -5.16
N ASN A 205 30.65 13.76 -5.08
CA ASN A 205 31.79 14.33 -4.37
C ASN A 205 32.24 15.63 -5.05
N GLU A 206 32.53 16.68 -4.29
CA GLU A 206 33.10 17.91 -4.86
C GLU A 206 34.53 17.66 -5.35
N PHE A 207 34.99 18.48 -6.29
CA PHE A 207 36.35 18.36 -6.79
C PHE A 207 37.33 18.63 -5.64
N ALA A 208 38.02 17.58 -5.20
CA ALA A 208 39.00 17.65 -4.12
C ALA A 208 40.41 17.62 -4.72
N ASN A 209 41.35 18.34 -4.10
CA ASN A 209 42.77 18.28 -4.46
C ASN A 209 43.37 16.86 -4.28
N ASN A 210 42.69 15.99 -3.52
CA ASN A 210 43.06 14.60 -3.33
C ASN A 210 42.26 13.67 -4.27
N PRO A 211 42.93 13.03 -5.26
CA PRO A 211 42.27 12.12 -6.19
C PRO A 211 41.63 10.91 -5.52
N LYS A 212 42.07 10.50 -4.32
CA LYS A 212 41.51 9.35 -3.59
C LYS A 212 40.14 9.68 -3.01
N GLU A 213 40.00 10.83 -2.35
CA GLU A 213 38.74 11.28 -1.75
C GLU A 213 37.66 11.51 -2.82
N TYR A 214 38.08 11.99 -4.00
CA TYR A 214 37.17 12.23 -5.11
C TYR A 214 36.44 10.96 -5.58
N GLN A 215 37.03 9.77 -5.43
CA GLN A 215 36.43 8.50 -5.91
C GLN A 215 35.62 7.74 -4.87
N VAL A 216 35.65 8.20 -3.61
CA VAL A 216 35.02 7.47 -2.50
C VAL A 216 33.51 7.37 -2.69
N ILE A 217 32.98 6.18 -2.49
CA ILE A 217 31.54 5.91 -2.46
C ILE A 217 31.13 5.61 -1.02
N ASN A 218 30.16 6.36 -0.51
CA ASN A 218 29.64 6.20 0.85
C ASN A 218 28.17 5.82 0.85
N PHE A 219 27.81 4.79 1.60
CA PHE A 219 26.41 4.47 1.90
C PHE A 219 26.09 5.05 3.28
N GLN A 220 25.15 5.97 3.32
CA GLN A 220 24.80 6.75 4.51
C GLN A 220 23.37 6.46 4.94
N SER A 221 23.16 6.28 6.25
CA SER A 221 21.82 6.17 6.81
C SER A 221 21.13 7.53 6.76
N SER A 222 19.94 7.58 6.16
CA SER A 222 19.14 8.81 6.15
C SER A 222 18.50 9.17 7.49
N GLU A 223 18.50 8.25 8.47
CA GLU A 223 17.95 8.47 9.81
C GLU A 223 19.00 9.11 10.72
N THR A 224 20.19 8.54 10.79
CA THR A 224 21.26 8.99 11.69
C THR A 224 22.25 9.94 11.02
N GLY A 225 22.29 9.97 9.69
CA GLY A 225 23.33 10.66 8.92
C GLY A 225 24.70 9.97 9.01
N GLN A 226 24.80 8.81 9.64
CA GLN A 226 26.06 8.08 9.76
C GLN A 226 26.40 7.35 8.46
N VAL A 227 27.66 7.42 8.05
CA VAL A 227 28.20 6.58 6.96
C VAL A 227 28.34 5.16 7.48
N MET A 228 27.60 4.24 6.86
CA MET A 228 27.53 2.82 7.22
C MET A 228 28.64 2.02 6.52
N TYR A 229 28.87 2.35 5.24
CA TYR A 229 29.87 1.69 4.41
C TYR A 229 30.60 2.71 3.56
N THR A 230 31.91 2.53 3.43
CA THR A 230 32.79 3.37 2.61
C THR A 230 33.62 2.49 1.69
N PHE A 231 33.62 2.84 0.42
CA PHE A 231 34.37 2.13 -0.62
C PHE A 231 35.32 3.11 -1.32
N PRO A 232 36.58 2.73 -1.56
CA PRO A 232 37.55 3.63 -2.19
C PRO A 232 37.15 4.11 -3.58
N ASN A 233 36.47 3.26 -4.37
CA ASN A 233 35.99 3.54 -5.72
C ASN A 233 34.96 2.50 -6.17
N MET A 234 34.40 2.68 -7.37
CA MET A 234 33.41 1.76 -7.96
C MET A 234 33.96 0.33 -8.12
N ASN A 235 35.22 0.16 -8.55
CA ASN A 235 35.80 -1.18 -8.72
C ASN A 235 35.91 -1.94 -7.39
N ALA A 236 36.31 -1.25 -6.32
CA ALA A 236 36.34 -1.82 -4.97
C ALA A 236 34.93 -2.18 -4.49
N LEU A 237 33.92 -1.32 -4.76
CA LEU A 237 32.53 -1.59 -4.42
C LEU A 237 32.02 -2.89 -5.08
N ILE A 238 32.13 -3.01 -6.40
CA ILE A 238 31.53 -4.14 -7.15
C ILE A 238 32.26 -5.48 -6.92
N THR A 239 33.53 -5.44 -6.51
CA THR A 239 34.32 -6.64 -6.17
C THR A 239 34.15 -7.09 -4.72
N THR A 240 33.50 -6.27 -3.89
CA THR A 240 33.21 -6.62 -2.50
C THR A 240 32.20 -7.78 -2.43
N SER A 241 32.42 -8.72 -1.50
CA SER A 241 31.50 -9.84 -1.26
C SER A 241 30.17 -9.34 -0.70
N SER A 242 29.05 -9.94 -1.11
CA SER A 242 27.71 -9.60 -0.61
C SER A 242 27.55 -9.83 0.90
N SER A 243 28.38 -10.70 1.50
CA SER A 243 28.27 -11.08 2.92
C SER A 243 28.46 -9.92 3.91
N ILE A 244 29.11 -8.84 3.49
CA ILE A 244 29.26 -7.64 4.34
C ILE A 244 27.94 -6.94 4.66
N PHE A 245 26.88 -7.27 3.90
CA PHE A 245 25.53 -6.72 4.04
C PHE A 245 24.55 -7.71 4.67
N ASP A 246 24.97 -8.91 5.07
CA ASP A 246 24.05 -9.95 5.59
C ASP A 246 23.36 -9.53 6.90
N GLN A 247 24.00 -8.65 7.68
CA GLN A 247 23.44 -8.09 8.91
C GLN A 247 22.66 -6.78 8.67
N ASP A 248 22.60 -6.30 7.43
CA ASP A 248 22.00 -5.01 7.12
C ASP A 248 20.50 -5.12 6.82
N ASN A 249 19.70 -4.61 7.75
CA ASN A 249 18.26 -4.43 7.57
C ASN A 249 17.91 -3.11 6.83
N GLN A 250 18.89 -2.30 6.40
CA GLN A 250 18.69 -0.99 5.77
C GLN A 250 18.81 -1.00 4.24
N GLY A 251 18.92 -2.15 3.59
CA GLY A 251 18.87 -2.24 2.12
C GLY A 251 20.16 -1.87 1.39
N SER A 252 21.30 -1.82 2.07
CA SER A 252 22.61 -1.55 1.45
C SER A 252 23.02 -2.63 0.46
N SER A 253 22.61 -3.88 0.68
CA SER A 253 22.80 -4.98 -0.29
C SER A 253 22.15 -4.67 -1.64
N LEU A 254 20.96 -4.04 -1.63
CA LEU A 254 20.28 -3.60 -2.85
C LEU A 254 21.07 -2.48 -3.55
N LEU A 255 21.59 -1.50 -2.79
CA LEU A 255 22.42 -0.42 -3.36
C LEU A 255 23.68 -0.98 -4.02
N TRP A 256 24.41 -1.85 -3.31
CA TRP A 256 25.60 -2.50 -3.84
C TRP A 256 25.31 -3.30 -5.12
N ALA A 257 24.29 -4.15 -5.09
CA ALA A 257 23.91 -4.98 -6.23
C ALA A 257 23.46 -4.11 -7.42
N THR A 258 22.79 -2.98 -7.16
CA THR A 258 22.42 -2.00 -8.20
C THR A 258 23.66 -1.43 -8.90
N CYS A 259 24.66 -0.99 -8.14
CA CYS A 259 25.92 -0.50 -8.71
C CYS A 259 26.62 -1.56 -9.57
N LYS A 260 26.63 -2.82 -9.09
CA LYS A 260 27.24 -3.93 -9.81
C LYS A 260 26.57 -4.18 -11.15
N VAL A 261 25.24 -4.35 -11.17
CA VAL A 261 24.49 -4.58 -12.42
C VAL A 261 24.62 -3.39 -13.38
N PHE A 262 24.53 -2.16 -12.86
CA PHE A 262 24.67 -0.96 -13.69
C PHE A 262 26.06 -0.90 -14.35
N HIS A 263 27.13 -1.10 -13.58
CA HIS A 263 28.49 -1.07 -14.08
C HIS A 263 28.76 -2.17 -15.12
N GLU A 264 28.37 -3.41 -14.83
CA GLU A 264 28.55 -4.55 -15.73
C GLU A 264 27.78 -4.37 -17.04
N TYR A 265 26.54 -3.87 -16.97
CA TYR A 265 25.74 -3.62 -18.17
C TYR A 265 26.36 -2.53 -19.05
N CYS A 266 26.72 -1.38 -18.47
CA CYS A 266 27.35 -0.29 -19.21
C CYS A 266 28.68 -0.71 -19.86
N LYS A 267 29.51 -1.47 -19.13
CA LYS A 267 30.77 -1.99 -19.65
C LYS A 267 30.57 -2.99 -20.81
N THR A 268 29.58 -3.87 -20.70
CA THR A 268 29.34 -4.91 -21.71
C THR A 268 28.73 -4.36 -23.01
N HIS A 269 28.04 -3.22 -22.93
CA HIS A 269 27.36 -2.58 -24.07
C HIS A 269 28.09 -1.33 -24.57
N ASP A 270 29.34 -1.11 -24.16
CA ASP A 270 30.16 0.05 -24.51
C ASP A 270 29.41 1.38 -24.32
N ILE A 271 28.59 1.48 -23.27
CA ILE A 271 27.84 2.70 -22.97
C ILE A 271 28.80 3.68 -22.32
N PRO A 272 29.15 4.80 -22.98
CA PRO A 272 30.01 5.81 -22.38
C PRO A 272 29.29 6.40 -21.18
N PHE A 273 29.85 6.19 -20.01
CA PHE A 273 29.48 6.94 -18.81
C PHE A 273 30.25 8.25 -18.84
N LEU A 274 29.65 9.35 -18.36
CA LEU A 274 30.39 10.57 -18.04
C LEU A 274 31.54 10.20 -17.11
N GLY A 275 32.76 10.15 -17.65
CA GLY A 275 33.95 9.91 -16.84
C GLY A 275 34.63 8.55 -17.00
N GLU A 276 34.84 8.02 -18.21
CA GLU A 276 35.96 7.08 -18.42
C GLU A 276 37.30 7.66 -17.93
N ASN A 277 37.39 8.99 -17.76
CA ASN A 277 38.47 9.73 -17.10
C ASN A 277 38.09 10.38 -15.76
N ASN A 278 36.88 10.16 -15.22
CA ASN A 278 36.39 10.84 -14.03
C ASN A 278 35.83 9.80 -13.05
N ASN A 279 36.73 9.22 -12.25
CA ASN A 279 36.41 8.31 -11.14
C ASN A 279 35.68 9.05 -10.00
N ARG A 280 34.61 9.80 -10.30
CA ARG A 280 33.88 10.56 -9.30
C ARG A 280 33.03 9.61 -8.46
N GLY A 281 33.27 9.63 -7.17
CA GLY A 281 32.45 8.97 -6.16
C GLY A 281 31.26 9.82 -5.74
N PHE A 282 30.47 9.26 -4.83
CA PHE A 282 29.27 9.90 -4.33
C PHE A 282 28.91 9.36 -2.94
N THR A 283 28.15 10.16 -2.20
CA THR A 283 27.47 9.72 -0.98
C THR A 283 25.99 9.50 -1.27
N ILE A 284 25.46 8.32 -0.93
CA ILE A 284 24.08 7.93 -1.19
C ILE A 284 23.32 7.70 0.12
N SER A 285 22.07 8.17 0.16
CA SER A 285 21.14 7.88 1.24
C SER A 285 19.70 7.84 0.71
N PHE A 286 18.81 7.11 1.38
CA PHE A 286 17.39 7.07 1.00
C PHE A 286 16.45 6.98 2.21
N LYS A 287 15.23 7.50 2.04
CA LYS A 287 14.12 7.37 2.98
C LYS A 287 12.97 6.67 2.28
N THR A 288 12.27 5.78 2.99
CA THR A 288 11.10 5.09 2.45
C THR A 288 9.90 5.25 3.39
N THR A 289 8.75 5.57 2.80
CA THR A 289 7.45 5.50 3.49
C THR A 289 6.70 4.21 3.14
N ILE A 290 7.23 3.40 2.21
CA ILE A 290 6.61 2.13 1.80
C ILE A 290 6.71 1.15 2.98
N PRO A 291 5.58 0.67 3.53
CA PRO A 291 5.61 -0.30 4.62
C PRO A 291 6.31 -1.59 4.18
N ARG A 292 7.04 -2.21 5.11
CA ARG A 292 7.72 -3.49 4.83
C ARG A 292 6.72 -4.62 4.74
N GLN A 293 6.98 -5.59 3.86
CA GLN A 293 6.24 -6.86 3.77
C GLN A 293 4.72 -6.73 3.51
N VAL A 294 4.25 -5.59 3.01
CA VAL A 294 2.85 -5.40 2.58
C VAL A 294 2.69 -5.47 1.07
N GLY A 295 3.73 -5.91 0.36
CA GLY A 295 3.71 -6.07 -1.09
C GLY A 295 3.23 -4.87 -1.87
N LEU A 296 3.97 -3.79 -1.69
CA LEU A 296 3.86 -2.57 -2.46
C LEU A 296 5.12 -2.31 -3.31
N GLY A 297 6.01 -3.31 -3.44
CA GLY A 297 7.25 -3.22 -4.22
C GLY A 297 8.31 -2.35 -3.55
N GLY A 298 8.53 -2.52 -2.24
CA GLY A 298 9.46 -1.69 -1.46
C GLY A 298 10.93 -1.84 -1.89
N SER A 299 11.41 -3.08 -2.07
CA SER A 299 12.79 -3.36 -2.49
C SER A 299 13.05 -2.84 -3.91
N SER A 300 12.18 -3.19 -4.85
CA SER A 300 12.25 -2.72 -6.23
C SER A 300 12.15 -1.20 -6.34
N ALA A 301 11.36 -0.54 -5.48
CA ALA A 301 11.31 0.93 -5.45
C ALA A 301 12.67 1.54 -5.10
N ILE A 302 13.41 0.96 -4.14
CA ILE A 302 14.75 1.41 -3.75
C ILE A 302 15.70 1.27 -4.94
N ILE A 303 15.72 0.09 -5.56
CA ILE A 303 16.57 -0.21 -6.72
C ILE A 303 16.24 0.73 -7.88
N THR A 304 14.95 0.91 -8.21
CA THR A 304 14.52 1.80 -9.30
C THR A 304 14.83 3.28 -9.01
N ALA A 305 14.67 3.76 -7.77
CA ALA A 305 15.05 5.12 -7.40
C ALA A 305 16.56 5.33 -7.57
N PHE A 306 17.37 4.36 -7.14
CA PHE A 306 18.81 4.45 -7.25
C PHE A 306 19.29 4.32 -8.70
N TRP A 307 18.69 3.42 -9.47
CA TRP A 307 18.95 3.26 -10.91
C TRP A 307 18.76 4.57 -11.66
N LYS A 308 17.65 5.28 -11.41
CA LYS A 308 17.39 6.62 -11.96
C LYS A 308 18.49 7.61 -11.57
N ALA A 309 18.98 7.57 -10.33
CA ALA A 309 20.04 8.46 -9.87
C ALA A 309 21.38 8.15 -10.54
N LEU A 310 21.72 6.87 -10.73
CA LEU A 310 22.93 6.46 -11.46
C LEU A 310 22.88 6.88 -12.93
N MET A 311 21.73 6.72 -13.60
CA MET A 311 21.55 7.21 -14.96
C MET A 311 21.80 8.71 -15.07
N ILE A 312 21.26 9.51 -14.14
CA ILE A 312 21.49 10.97 -14.13
C ILE A 312 22.95 11.30 -13.79
N PHE A 313 23.51 10.65 -12.77
CA PHE A 313 24.87 10.90 -12.29
C PHE A 313 25.92 10.62 -13.36
N TYR A 314 25.77 9.50 -14.08
CA TYR A 314 26.68 9.10 -15.15
C TYR A 314 26.26 9.61 -16.54
N GLY A 315 25.18 10.39 -16.64
CA GLY A 315 24.71 10.94 -17.91
C GLY A 315 24.21 9.89 -18.92
N VAL A 316 23.77 8.72 -18.43
CA VAL A 316 23.21 7.66 -19.27
C VAL A 316 21.76 7.98 -19.60
N SER A 317 21.47 8.06 -20.90
CA SER A 317 20.15 8.43 -21.42
C SER A 317 19.24 7.21 -21.64
N ARG A 318 17.94 7.47 -21.80
CA ARG A 318 16.94 6.43 -22.17
C ARG A 318 17.15 5.84 -23.55
N ASN A 319 17.89 6.52 -24.43
CA ASN A 319 18.23 5.99 -25.75
C ASN A 319 19.32 4.91 -25.66
N GLN A 320 20.16 4.97 -24.61
CA GLN A 320 21.20 3.96 -24.34
C GLN A 320 20.65 2.79 -23.53
N ILE A 321 19.73 3.06 -22.58
CA ILE A 321 19.04 2.02 -21.82
C ILE A 321 17.54 2.30 -21.85
N SER A 322 16.80 1.56 -22.68
CA SER A 322 15.34 1.73 -22.81
C SER A 322 14.61 1.37 -21.51
N LEU A 323 13.34 1.77 -21.36
CA LEU A 323 12.57 1.49 -20.13
C LEU A 323 12.36 -0.01 -19.90
N GLU A 324 12.21 -0.78 -20.98
CA GLU A 324 12.08 -2.23 -20.95
C GLU A 324 13.35 -2.87 -20.40
N ILE A 325 14.51 -2.44 -20.90
CA ILE A 325 15.81 -2.92 -20.46
C ILE A 325 16.06 -2.50 -19.00
N GLN A 326 15.74 -1.26 -18.63
CA GLN A 326 15.83 -0.79 -17.24
C GLN A 326 15.04 -1.70 -16.30
N ALA A 327 13.79 -2.05 -16.64
CA ALA A 327 12.98 -2.94 -15.81
C ALA A 327 13.60 -4.34 -15.65
N SER A 328 14.17 -4.90 -16.73
CA SER A 328 14.87 -6.19 -16.68
C SER A 328 16.16 -6.11 -15.85
N LEU A 329 16.92 -5.03 -15.93
CA LEU A 329 18.13 -4.83 -15.13
C LEU A 329 17.84 -4.64 -13.64
N VAL A 330 16.77 -3.89 -13.31
CA VAL A 330 16.29 -3.78 -11.92
C VAL A 330 15.90 -5.16 -11.37
N LEU A 331 15.33 -6.05 -12.19
CA LEU A 331 15.05 -7.43 -11.78
C LEU A 331 16.35 -8.24 -11.58
N ALA A 332 17.34 -8.07 -12.45
CA ALA A 332 18.64 -8.77 -12.35
C ALA A 332 19.38 -8.47 -11.04
N VAL A 333 19.22 -7.25 -10.49
CA VAL A 333 19.78 -6.88 -9.17
C VAL A 333 19.32 -7.84 -8.07
N GLU A 334 18.03 -8.17 -8.03
CA GLU A 334 17.49 -9.07 -7.02
C GLU A 334 17.71 -10.54 -7.38
N LYS A 335 17.42 -10.91 -8.63
CA LYS A 335 17.44 -12.29 -9.08
C LYS A 335 18.86 -12.84 -9.27
N ASP A 336 19.67 -12.15 -10.05
CA ASP A 336 20.94 -12.68 -10.55
C ASP A 336 22.10 -12.37 -9.59
N VAL A 337 22.03 -11.23 -8.89
CA VAL A 337 23.08 -10.83 -7.93
C VAL A 337 22.76 -11.24 -6.49
N LEU A 338 21.53 -11.04 -6.03
CA LEU A 338 21.14 -11.33 -4.64
C LEU A 338 20.46 -12.70 -4.46
N GLY A 339 20.14 -13.42 -5.54
CA GLY A 339 19.45 -14.72 -5.47
C GLY A 339 18.04 -14.65 -4.90
N ILE A 340 17.42 -13.46 -4.91
CA ILE A 340 16.07 -13.21 -4.41
C ILE A 340 15.07 -13.56 -5.52
N PHE A 341 14.12 -14.44 -5.20
CA PHE A 341 13.01 -14.74 -6.10
C PHE A 341 12.12 -13.49 -6.26
N ALA A 342 11.99 -13.00 -7.49
CA ALA A 342 11.23 -11.80 -7.81
C ALA A 342 10.62 -11.89 -9.22
N GLY A 343 9.47 -11.23 -9.39
CA GLY A 343 8.79 -11.07 -10.67
C GLY A 343 9.04 -9.72 -11.33
N LEU A 344 8.80 -9.61 -12.64
CA LEU A 344 9.11 -8.42 -13.43
C LEU A 344 8.10 -7.28 -13.24
N GLN A 345 6.89 -7.58 -12.76
CA GLN A 345 5.77 -6.63 -12.61
C GLN A 345 6.15 -5.35 -11.86
N ASP A 346 6.75 -5.48 -10.66
CA ASP A 346 7.07 -4.33 -9.81
C ASP A 346 8.06 -3.38 -10.50
N ARG A 347 9.04 -3.96 -11.18
CA ARG A 347 10.13 -3.24 -11.85
C ARG A 347 9.61 -2.51 -13.08
N VAL A 348 8.72 -3.13 -13.85
CA VAL A 348 8.06 -2.49 -15.00
C VAL A 348 7.21 -1.32 -14.55
N ILE A 349 6.28 -1.51 -13.61
CA ILE A 349 5.37 -0.43 -13.21
C ILE A 349 6.10 0.75 -12.55
N GLN A 350 7.18 0.51 -11.80
CA GLN A 350 7.98 1.57 -11.17
C GLN A 350 8.91 2.32 -12.14
N THR A 351 9.28 1.67 -13.25
CA THR A 351 10.09 2.25 -14.32
C THR A 351 9.22 3.04 -15.30
N PHE A 352 8.08 2.48 -15.72
CA PHE A 352 7.16 3.09 -16.68
C PHE A 352 6.20 4.10 -16.04
N GLY A 353 5.73 3.83 -14.82
CA GLY A 353 4.71 4.61 -14.12
C GLY A 353 3.31 4.54 -14.72
N GLY A 354 2.34 5.21 -14.08
CA GLY A 354 0.94 5.24 -14.50
C GLY A 354 0.19 3.93 -14.22
N LEU A 355 -0.73 3.58 -15.12
CA LEU A 355 -1.48 2.32 -15.13
C LEU A 355 -1.06 1.50 -16.36
N MET A 356 -0.60 0.28 -16.15
CA MET A 356 -0.01 -0.55 -17.21
C MET A 356 -0.66 -1.93 -17.23
N PHE A 357 -1.01 -2.38 -18.44
CA PHE A 357 -1.15 -3.79 -18.76
C PHE A 357 0.21 -4.34 -19.19
N MET A 358 0.59 -5.47 -18.64
CA MET A 358 1.90 -6.08 -18.85
C MET A 358 1.72 -7.55 -19.22
N ASP A 359 2.23 -7.92 -20.38
CA ASP A 359 2.22 -9.28 -20.90
C ASP A 359 3.64 -9.86 -20.85
N PHE A 360 3.83 -10.86 -20.01
CA PHE A 360 5.09 -11.55 -19.80
C PHE A 360 5.16 -12.87 -20.58
N GLY A 361 4.33 -13.01 -21.62
CA GLY A 361 4.27 -14.20 -22.45
C GLY A 361 5.65 -14.70 -22.88
N LYS A 362 5.82 -16.02 -22.82
CA LYS A 362 7.09 -16.72 -23.05
C LYS A 362 7.76 -16.31 -24.37
N GLU A 363 6.98 -16.20 -25.43
CA GLU A 363 7.47 -15.79 -26.76
C GLU A 363 8.19 -14.42 -26.73
N TYR A 364 7.63 -13.43 -26.02
CA TYR A 364 8.25 -12.10 -25.92
C TYR A 364 9.53 -12.16 -25.08
N LEU A 365 9.49 -12.83 -23.93
CA LEU A 365 10.66 -12.93 -23.06
C LEU A 365 11.82 -13.67 -23.73
N GLU A 366 11.56 -14.75 -24.46
CA GLU A 366 12.59 -15.50 -25.18
C GLU A 366 13.12 -14.76 -26.41
N ARG A 367 12.27 -14.05 -27.15
CA ARG A 367 12.67 -13.37 -28.39
C ARG A 367 13.43 -12.07 -28.15
N GLN A 368 13.00 -11.26 -27.19
CA GLN A 368 13.48 -9.88 -27.01
C GLN A 368 13.92 -9.56 -25.58
N GLY A 369 13.79 -10.49 -24.62
CA GLY A 369 14.27 -10.31 -23.24
C GLY A 369 13.35 -9.47 -22.33
N PHE A 370 12.21 -9.02 -22.84
CA PHE A 370 11.22 -8.25 -22.08
C PHE A 370 9.80 -8.44 -22.63
N GLY A 371 8.81 -8.25 -21.77
CA GLY A 371 7.39 -8.42 -22.10
C GLY A 371 6.83 -7.28 -22.95
N LYS A 372 5.55 -7.39 -23.32
CA LYS A 372 4.81 -6.32 -24.00
C LYS A 372 4.10 -5.47 -22.95
N TYR A 373 4.38 -4.17 -22.93
CA TYR A 373 3.84 -3.26 -21.93
C TYR A 373 2.97 -2.19 -22.60
N GLU A 374 1.72 -2.06 -22.15
CA GLU A 374 0.74 -1.15 -22.73
C GLU A 374 0.17 -0.23 -21.65
N ARG A 375 0.27 1.08 -21.84
CA ARG A 375 -0.29 2.07 -20.92
C ARG A 375 -1.80 2.14 -21.10
N ILE A 376 -2.54 2.04 -20.00
CA ILE A 376 -3.98 2.26 -19.96
C ILE A 376 -4.22 3.67 -19.40
N SER A 377 -5.15 4.43 -19.98
CA SER A 377 -5.57 5.71 -19.41
C SER A 377 -6.15 5.51 -18.01
N HIS A 378 -5.67 6.27 -17.05
CA HIS A 378 -6.11 6.16 -15.66
C HIS A 378 -7.54 6.66 -15.43
N GLU A 379 -8.08 7.48 -16.35
CA GLU A 379 -9.48 7.92 -16.35
C GLU A 379 -10.46 6.75 -16.49
N ASN A 380 -9.97 5.63 -17.04
CA ASN A 380 -10.74 4.40 -17.19
C ASN A 380 -10.88 3.62 -15.88
N LEU A 381 -10.11 3.93 -14.83
CA LEU A 381 -10.29 3.29 -13.54
C LEU A 381 -11.58 3.77 -12.86
N PRO A 382 -12.34 2.88 -12.22
CA PRO A 382 -13.42 3.30 -11.35
C PRO A 382 -12.89 4.25 -10.24
N PRO A 383 -13.64 5.30 -9.88
CA PRO A 383 -13.34 6.04 -8.67
C PRO A 383 -13.63 5.14 -7.45
N GLY A 384 -12.90 5.35 -6.36
CA GLY A 384 -13.12 4.63 -5.10
C GLY A 384 -12.28 3.36 -4.94
N LEU A 385 -11.05 3.36 -5.47
CA LEU A 385 -9.99 2.44 -5.05
C LEU A 385 -9.49 2.81 -3.67
N TRP A 386 -9.39 1.82 -2.77
CA TRP A 386 -8.85 1.98 -1.42
C TRP A 386 -7.72 0.98 -1.20
N LEU A 387 -6.76 1.33 -0.37
CA LEU A 387 -5.71 0.42 0.07
C LEU A 387 -5.87 0.21 1.57
N ALA A 388 -5.87 -1.04 2.01
CA ALA A 388 -5.71 -1.36 3.44
C ALA A 388 -4.53 -2.31 3.61
N TYR A 389 -3.87 -2.20 4.74
CA TYR A 389 -2.72 -3.03 5.07
C TYR A 389 -2.57 -3.08 6.58
N GLU A 390 -1.98 -4.18 7.05
CA GLU A 390 -1.62 -4.32 8.45
C GLU A 390 -0.30 -3.58 8.72
N THR A 391 -0.27 -2.74 9.77
CA THR A 391 0.91 -1.93 10.13
C THR A 391 1.97 -2.72 10.89
N LYS A 392 1.61 -3.91 11.39
CA LYS A 392 2.49 -4.85 12.09
C LYS A 392 2.23 -6.27 11.58
N PRO A 393 2.70 -6.63 10.38
CA PRO A 393 2.54 -7.99 9.90
C PRO A 393 3.14 -8.96 10.94
N SER A 394 2.37 -9.97 11.33
CA SER A 394 2.88 -11.03 12.20
C SER A 394 4.00 -11.77 11.46
N ASP A 395 5.19 -11.75 12.03
CA ASP A 395 6.42 -12.36 11.52
C ASP A 395 6.34 -13.89 11.69
N SER A 396 5.42 -14.54 10.96
CA SER A 396 5.42 -16.00 10.82
C SER A 396 6.24 -16.32 9.59
N GLY A 397 7.53 -16.58 9.83
CA GLY A 397 8.60 -16.66 8.83
C GLY A 397 8.28 -17.49 7.59
N LYS A 398 9.00 -17.18 6.50
CA LYS A 398 9.07 -17.85 5.18
C LYS A 398 8.17 -19.08 5.07
N ILE A 399 6.86 -18.85 5.01
CA ILE A 399 5.95 -19.88 4.52
C ILE A 399 6.26 -19.95 3.05
N HIS A 400 6.77 -21.09 2.62
CA HIS A 400 7.11 -21.36 1.23
C HIS A 400 5.89 -21.98 0.58
N SER A 401 5.37 -21.38 -0.49
CA SER A 401 4.38 -22.02 -1.35
C SER A 401 5.08 -22.98 -2.30
N GLU A 402 4.48 -24.15 -2.49
CA GLU A 402 4.95 -25.14 -3.45
C GLU A 402 4.53 -24.80 -4.89
N VAL A 403 3.81 -23.69 -5.10
CA VAL A 403 3.22 -23.31 -6.39
C VAL A 403 4.28 -23.21 -7.48
N ARG A 404 5.46 -22.65 -7.16
CA ARG A 404 6.56 -22.54 -8.13
C ARG A 404 7.11 -23.90 -8.52
N THR A 405 7.40 -24.74 -7.53
CA THR A 405 7.90 -26.10 -7.75
C THR A 405 6.90 -26.94 -8.54
N ARG A 406 5.60 -26.84 -8.22
CA ARG A 406 4.51 -27.52 -8.95
C ARG A 406 4.41 -27.03 -10.40
N TRP A 407 4.55 -25.74 -10.64
CA TRP A 407 4.61 -25.19 -12.00
C TRP A 407 5.79 -25.76 -12.80
N GLU A 408 6.99 -25.78 -12.20
CA GLU A 408 8.19 -26.33 -12.85
C GLU A 408 8.08 -27.83 -13.12
N ALA A 409 7.35 -28.55 -12.27
CA ALA A 409 6.99 -29.95 -12.47
C ALA A 409 5.87 -30.18 -13.51
N GLY A 410 5.27 -29.11 -14.07
CA GLY A 410 4.22 -29.21 -15.08
C GLY A 410 2.83 -29.53 -14.52
N ASP A 411 2.54 -29.17 -13.27
CA ASP A 411 1.24 -29.40 -12.65
C ASP A 411 0.11 -28.69 -13.43
N ALA A 412 -0.82 -29.49 -13.95
CA ALA A 412 -1.92 -29.01 -14.80
C ALA A 412 -2.87 -28.03 -14.08
N GLN A 413 -3.09 -28.19 -12.78
CA GLN A 413 -3.92 -27.29 -11.98
C GLN A 413 -3.24 -25.92 -11.87
N VAL A 414 -1.94 -25.90 -11.55
CA VAL A 414 -1.17 -24.65 -11.44
C VAL A 414 -1.09 -23.96 -12.80
N ILE A 415 -0.83 -24.72 -13.87
CA ILE A 415 -0.77 -24.18 -15.23
C ILE A 415 -2.11 -23.54 -15.63
N SER A 416 -3.21 -24.26 -15.43
CA SER A 416 -4.56 -23.77 -15.70
C SER A 416 -4.87 -22.50 -14.90
N ALA A 417 -4.49 -22.46 -13.61
CA ALA A 417 -4.68 -21.29 -12.77
C ALA A 417 -3.92 -20.06 -13.29
N MET A 418 -2.66 -20.21 -13.72
CA MET A 418 -1.88 -19.10 -14.29
C MET A 418 -2.47 -18.56 -15.59
N HIS A 419 -2.95 -19.44 -16.48
CA HIS A 419 -3.67 -19.02 -17.68
C HIS A 419 -4.94 -18.24 -17.33
N ARG A 420 -5.68 -18.69 -16.31
CA ARG A 420 -6.90 -18.01 -15.86
C ARG A 420 -6.62 -16.65 -15.21
N PHE A 421 -5.52 -16.53 -14.47
CA PHE A 421 -5.04 -15.23 -13.98
C PHE A 421 -4.75 -14.25 -15.13
N ALA A 422 -4.03 -14.70 -16.16
CA ALA A 422 -3.74 -13.88 -17.34
C ALA A 422 -5.03 -13.46 -18.06
N GLU A 423 -5.98 -14.39 -18.21
CA GLU A 423 -7.28 -14.12 -18.81
C GLU A 423 -8.09 -13.06 -18.04
N PHE A 424 -8.07 -13.10 -16.69
CA PHE A 424 -8.68 -12.02 -15.89
C PHE A 424 -8.06 -10.65 -16.19
N ALA A 425 -6.74 -10.57 -16.36
CA ALA A 425 -6.06 -9.31 -16.71
C ALA A 425 -6.45 -8.83 -18.11
N LYS A 426 -6.56 -9.73 -19.09
CA LYS A 426 -6.99 -9.41 -20.44
C LYS A 426 -8.44 -8.89 -20.47
N GLN A 427 -9.36 -9.58 -19.82
CA GLN A 427 -10.77 -9.13 -19.70
C GLN A 427 -10.87 -7.77 -19.01
N ALA A 428 -10.13 -7.58 -17.91
CA ALA A 428 -10.09 -6.30 -17.22
C ALA A 428 -9.55 -5.16 -18.12
N LYS A 429 -8.52 -5.43 -18.94
CA LYS A 429 -8.00 -4.46 -19.92
C LYS A 429 -9.05 -4.07 -20.94
N GLU A 430 -9.78 -5.05 -21.49
CA GLU A 430 -10.85 -4.81 -22.48
C GLU A 430 -11.97 -3.92 -21.88
N ILE A 431 -12.41 -4.24 -20.66
CA ILE A 431 -13.42 -3.45 -19.93
C ILE A 431 -12.93 -2.01 -19.68
N LEU A 432 -11.68 -1.85 -19.26
CA LEU A 432 -11.08 -0.54 -19.02
C LEU A 432 -10.92 0.25 -20.33
N SER A 433 -10.57 -0.40 -21.44
CA SER A 433 -10.33 0.26 -22.72
C SER A 433 -11.61 0.77 -23.39
N GLN A 434 -12.77 0.16 -23.12
CA GLN A 434 -14.06 0.56 -23.70
C GLN A 434 -14.72 1.77 -23.01
N ARG A 435 -14.15 2.29 -21.92
CA ARG A 435 -14.83 3.24 -21.02
C ARG A 435 -14.91 4.69 -21.53
N THR A 436 -14.08 5.09 -22.47
CA THR A 436 -13.98 6.49 -22.95
C THR A 436 -15.22 7.00 -23.71
N ASN A 437 -16.15 6.14 -24.14
CA ASN A 437 -17.30 6.53 -24.99
C ASN A 437 -18.69 6.22 -24.40
N ASN A 438 -18.82 6.03 -23.09
CA ASN A 438 -19.95 5.29 -22.52
C ASN A 438 -20.95 6.07 -21.65
N THR A 439 -22.24 5.77 -21.83
CA THR A 439 -23.36 6.22 -20.98
C THR A 439 -23.16 5.79 -19.51
N GLN A 440 -23.90 6.41 -18.58
CA GLN A 440 -23.82 6.06 -17.14
C GLN A 440 -24.11 4.57 -16.87
N GLN A 441 -25.02 3.96 -17.63
CA GLN A 441 -25.41 2.56 -17.49
C GLN A 441 -24.26 1.61 -17.87
N THR A 442 -23.59 1.85 -19.00
CA THR A 442 -22.44 1.05 -19.43
C THR A 442 -21.25 1.19 -18.48
N ARG A 443 -21.06 2.38 -17.87
CA ARG A 443 -20.05 2.58 -16.81
C ARG A 443 -20.35 1.77 -15.55
N ASN A 444 -21.62 1.64 -15.16
CA ASN A 444 -22.00 0.82 -14.01
C ASN A 444 -21.81 -0.69 -14.29
N HIS A 445 -22.13 -1.14 -15.50
CA HIS A 445 -21.91 -2.52 -15.90
C HIS A 445 -20.41 -2.90 -15.89
N ALA A 446 -19.55 -2.06 -16.50
CA ALA A 446 -18.11 -2.25 -16.48
C ALA A 446 -17.53 -2.36 -15.06
N ARG A 447 -18.05 -1.56 -14.11
CA ARG A 447 -17.65 -1.62 -12.69
C ARG A 447 -18.05 -2.94 -12.04
N LYS A 448 -19.28 -3.40 -12.26
CA LYS A 448 -19.76 -4.68 -11.73
C LYS A 448 -18.89 -5.83 -12.26
N GLU A 449 -18.53 -5.77 -13.52
CA GLU A 449 -17.70 -6.81 -14.15
C GLU A 449 -16.25 -6.79 -13.64
N LEU A 450 -15.64 -5.62 -13.50
CA LEU A 450 -14.32 -5.50 -12.86
C LEU A 450 -14.33 -6.03 -11.41
N ALA A 451 -15.38 -5.73 -10.65
CA ALA A 451 -15.56 -6.23 -9.29
C ALA A 451 -15.71 -7.77 -9.24
N ARG A 452 -16.46 -8.34 -10.20
CA ARG A 452 -16.58 -9.81 -10.37
C ARG A 452 -15.21 -10.44 -10.62
N LEU A 453 -14.48 -9.92 -11.62
CA LEU A 453 -13.14 -10.40 -11.98
C LEU A 453 -12.16 -10.29 -10.80
N MET A 454 -12.21 -9.20 -10.03
CA MET A 454 -11.34 -9.00 -8.88
C MET A 454 -11.59 -10.04 -7.78
N ASN A 455 -12.87 -10.33 -7.50
CA ASN A 455 -13.24 -11.37 -6.54
C ASN A 455 -12.85 -12.76 -7.01
N GLU A 456 -13.05 -13.09 -8.29
CA GLU A 456 -12.66 -14.38 -8.88
C GLU A 456 -11.14 -14.56 -8.90
N ASN A 457 -10.40 -13.50 -9.23
CA ASN A 457 -8.94 -13.48 -9.13
C ASN A 457 -8.48 -13.85 -7.72
N PHE A 458 -9.05 -13.22 -6.68
CA PHE A 458 -8.72 -13.58 -5.31
C PHE A 458 -9.16 -15.01 -4.94
N SER A 459 -10.35 -15.44 -5.34
CA SER A 459 -10.83 -16.79 -5.03
C SER A 459 -9.92 -17.87 -5.62
N LEU A 460 -9.49 -17.70 -6.87
CA LEU A 460 -8.52 -18.59 -7.52
C LEU A 460 -7.17 -18.59 -6.79
N ARG A 461 -6.74 -17.44 -6.28
CA ARG A 461 -5.51 -17.34 -5.47
C ARG A 461 -5.65 -18.08 -4.14
N ARG A 462 -6.78 -17.96 -3.46
CA ARG A 462 -7.08 -18.70 -2.22
C ARG A 462 -7.10 -20.20 -2.47
N GLU A 463 -7.69 -20.65 -3.59
CA GLU A 463 -7.68 -22.06 -4.00
C GLU A 463 -6.25 -22.58 -4.22
N LEU A 464 -5.42 -21.80 -4.92
CA LEU A 464 -4.07 -22.22 -5.32
C LEU A 464 -3.06 -22.21 -4.16
N TYR A 465 -3.09 -21.19 -3.31
CA TYR A 465 -2.10 -20.98 -2.24
C TYR A 465 -2.58 -21.49 -0.88
N GLY A 466 -3.90 -21.58 -0.66
CA GLY A 466 -4.48 -21.99 0.60
C GLY A 466 -4.42 -20.93 1.71
N ASP A 467 -5.28 -21.11 2.70
CA ASP A 467 -5.53 -20.12 3.76
C ASP A 467 -4.31 -19.87 4.65
N HIS A 468 -3.51 -20.91 4.90
CA HIS A 468 -2.30 -20.82 5.71
C HIS A 468 -1.25 -19.87 5.09
N VAL A 469 -1.08 -19.96 3.76
CA VAL A 469 -0.14 -19.11 3.03
C VAL A 469 -0.66 -17.69 3.01
N LEU A 470 -1.94 -17.48 2.69
CA LEU A 470 -2.51 -16.14 2.63
C LEU A 470 -2.57 -15.45 4.00
N GLY A 471 -2.77 -16.21 5.08
CA GLY A 471 -2.75 -15.71 6.45
C GLY A 471 -4.11 -15.19 6.95
N PRO A 472 -4.42 -15.36 8.24
CA PRO A 472 -5.76 -15.11 8.79
C PRO A 472 -6.16 -13.63 8.76
N ALA A 473 -5.25 -12.71 9.07
CA ALA A 473 -5.52 -11.27 8.99
C ALA A 473 -5.93 -10.86 7.57
N ASN A 474 -5.28 -11.47 6.59
CA ASN A 474 -5.51 -11.17 5.19
C ASN A 474 -6.87 -11.68 4.69
N LEU A 475 -7.19 -12.92 5.03
CA LEU A 475 -8.49 -13.52 4.72
C LEU A 475 -9.64 -12.77 5.40
N PHE A 476 -9.46 -12.40 6.66
CA PHE A 476 -10.43 -11.64 7.42
C PHE A 476 -10.81 -10.36 6.69
N ILE A 477 -9.83 -9.54 6.27
CA ILE A 477 -10.10 -8.27 5.58
C ILE A 477 -10.88 -8.49 4.26
N ILE A 478 -10.58 -9.55 3.51
CA ILE A 478 -11.29 -9.88 2.27
C ILE A 478 -12.74 -10.31 2.54
N GLU A 479 -12.95 -11.18 3.52
CA GLU A 479 -14.27 -11.67 3.90
C GLU A 479 -15.16 -10.51 4.37
N ILE A 480 -14.61 -9.61 5.18
CA ILE A 480 -15.30 -8.39 5.58
C ILE A 480 -15.71 -7.54 4.38
N SER A 481 -14.79 -7.35 3.43
CA SER A 481 -15.07 -6.58 2.23
C SER A 481 -16.23 -7.18 1.44
N ARG A 482 -16.24 -8.51 1.26
CA ARG A 482 -17.32 -9.22 0.58
C ARG A 482 -18.66 -9.12 1.30
N ILE A 483 -18.69 -9.19 2.64
CA ILE A 483 -19.91 -9.03 3.45
C ILE A 483 -20.58 -7.68 3.18
N TYR A 484 -19.81 -6.60 3.01
CA TYR A 484 -20.34 -5.27 2.69
C TYR A 484 -20.49 -5.01 1.18
N GLY A 485 -20.30 -6.03 0.35
CA GLY A 485 -20.43 -5.98 -1.10
C GLY A 485 -19.20 -5.50 -1.84
N PHE A 486 -18.11 -5.16 -1.18
CA PHE A 486 -16.87 -4.71 -1.84
C PHE A 486 -16.16 -5.88 -2.53
N ALA A 487 -15.56 -5.60 -3.69
CA ALA A 487 -14.59 -6.50 -4.29
C ALA A 487 -13.20 -6.20 -3.72
N ALA A 488 -12.45 -7.26 -3.44
CA ALA A 488 -11.16 -7.12 -2.79
C ALA A 488 -10.20 -8.20 -3.26
N LYS A 489 -8.93 -7.84 -3.36
CA LYS A 489 -7.84 -8.78 -3.60
C LYS A 489 -6.54 -8.29 -2.98
N LEU A 490 -5.54 -9.17 -2.98
CA LEU A 490 -4.17 -8.83 -2.63
C LEU A 490 -3.49 -8.06 -3.78
N THR A 491 -2.71 -7.02 -3.46
CA THR A 491 -1.96 -6.20 -4.43
C THR A 491 -0.70 -6.86 -4.93
N GLY A 492 -0.13 -7.74 -4.11
CA GLY A 492 1.19 -8.29 -4.35
C GLY A 492 1.27 -9.39 -5.40
N SER A 493 2.48 -9.55 -5.93
CA SER A 493 2.92 -10.70 -6.72
C SER A 493 3.39 -11.86 -5.85
N GLY A 494 3.69 -11.64 -4.56
CA GLY A 494 4.17 -12.67 -3.61
C GLY A 494 3.09 -13.31 -2.73
N GLU A 495 3.45 -14.37 -2.02
CA GLU A 495 2.54 -15.22 -1.22
C GLU A 495 1.78 -14.49 -0.09
N ARG A 496 2.38 -13.44 0.49
CA ARG A 496 1.80 -12.61 1.55
C ARG A 496 2.09 -11.14 1.31
N GLU A 497 1.11 -10.43 0.81
CA GLU A 497 1.27 -9.04 0.40
C GLU A 497 -0.10 -8.33 0.44
N GLY A 498 -0.14 -7.08 0.90
CA GLY A 498 -1.31 -6.30 1.36
C GLY A 498 -2.43 -6.04 0.34
N PHE A 499 -3.41 -5.22 0.71
CA PHE A 499 -4.72 -5.18 0.02
C PHE A 499 -4.94 -3.95 -0.83
N ALA A 500 -5.54 -4.17 -2.01
CA ALA A 500 -6.27 -3.14 -2.73
C ALA A 500 -7.73 -3.57 -2.78
N PHE A 501 -8.58 -2.64 -2.39
CA PHE A 501 -10.03 -2.68 -2.55
C PHE A 501 -10.41 -1.80 -3.71
N GLU A 502 -11.43 -2.20 -4.45
CA GLU A 502 -12.21 -1.30 -5.30
C GLU A 502 -13.71 -1.51 -5.04
N TRP A 503 -14.48 -0.43 -5.07
CA TRP A 503 -15.93 -0.36 -4.78
C TRP A 503 -16.79 -1.39 -5.55
N ILE A 504 -17.95 -1.86 -5.06
CA ILE A 504 -19.18 -1.11 -4.69
C ILE A 504 -20.01 -1.90 -3.66
N LYS A 505 -20.66 -1.24 -2.69
CA LYS A 505 -21.76 -1.79 -1.87
C LYS A 505 -22.87 -2.36 -2.79
N ILE A 506 -22.80 -3.64 -3.14
CA ILE A 506 -23.72 -4.32 -4.10
C ILE A 506 -25.20 -4.09 -3.73
N GLN A 507 -25.50 -3.91 -2.45
CA GLN A 507 -26.88 -3.65 -1.96
C GLN A 507 -27.40 -2.22 -2.13
N LEU A 508 -26.59 -1.21 -2.47
CA LEU A 508 -27.07 0.19 -2.57
C LEU A 508 -27.42 0.62 -4.00
N LEU A 509 -27.14 -0.20 -5.01
CA LEU A 509 -27.58 0.05 -6.38
C LEU A 509 -28.98 -0.51 -6.67
N GLU A 510 -29.45 -1.53 -5.95
CA GLU A 510 -30.84 -1.99 -6.04
C GLU A 510 -31.84 -0.97 -5.45
N LYS A 511 -31.38 -0.03 -4.62
CA LYS A 511 -32.22 1.05 -4.05
C LYS A 511 -32.24 2.36 -4.85
N ILE A 512 -31.54 2.41 -5.99
CA ILE A 512 -31.61 3.56 -6.92
C ILE A 512 -32.46 3.19 -8.16
N GLU A 513 -32.86 1.93 -8.30
CA GLU A 513 -33.76 1.44 -9.38
C GLU A 513 -35.23 1.20 -8.91
N HIS A 514 -35.54 1.52 -7.66
CA HIS A 514 -36.91 1.68 -7.13
C HIS A 514 -37.00 2.96 -6.31
#